data_AF-A0A9C8E5L3-F1
#
_entry.id   AF-A0A9C8E5L3-F1
#
_cell.length_a   1.000
_cell.length_b   1.000
_cell.length_c   1.000
_cell.angle_alpha   90.00
_cell.angle_beta   90.00
_cell.angle_gamma   90.00
#
_symmetry.space_group_name_H-M   'P 1'
#
loop_
_entity.id
_entity.type
_entity.pdbx_description
1 polymer ?
#
loop_
_entity_poly.entity_id
_entity_poly.type
_entity_poly.pdbx_seq_one_letter_code
_entity_poly.pdbx_strand_id
1 'polypeptide(L)'
;MEESIGYFNKALQLTEEGFAGPKTKEELERMMKDSYALWAEGLLSQGEYEKALSLIAEGLGADFWKLLGIRLPLCKSARALVIMKPEVREEICICSQGPLFNPLDEDIAALRSAFPELEFREEAGRLVLYMELPFSDTEGLQAGMREKAAYVPVRGEFGACLAGLKGAQIRWEWRSELWGRRLTFGEQVDMSEAKALLDLEEAAIKRREGEIQGSEIFQTEPLQRLALTLCRIAREEWSRLRDNTTLEYELVLESEVRQSWFLKPGGVISLERELWEPYPWVKPMFGLLVFTLVLLFVLLLFRLHR
;
A
#
# COMPACT_ATOMS: atom_id res chain seq x y z
N MET A 1 2.88 -37.72 -0.48
CA MET A 1 3.94 -36.74 -0.18
C MET A 1 4.55 -36.99 1.20
N GLU A 2 3.78 -36.94 2.27
CA GLU A 2 4.31 -37.20 3.62
C GLU A 2 5.05 -38.54 3.69
N GLU A 3 4.53 -39.56 3.00
CA GLU A 3 5.22 -40.85 2.85
C GLU A 3 6.54 -40.73 2.08
N SER A 4 6.58 -40.03 0.93
CA SER A 4 7.81 -39.87 0.13
C SER A 4 8.87 -39.02 0.82
N ILE A 5 8.48 -37.90 1.46
CA ILE A 5 9.38 -37.10 2.31
C ILE A 5 9.84 -37.92 3.51
N GLY A 6 8.94 -38.69 4.14
CA GLY A 6 9.27 -39.60 5.23
C GLY A 6 10.31 -40.65 4.84
N TYR A 7 10.23 -41.18 3.60
CA TYR A 7 11.26 -42.06 3.05
C TYR A 7 12.59 -41.35 2.85
N PHE A 8 12.61 -40.12 2.32
CA PHE A 8 13.84 -39.34 2.16
C PHE A 8 14.49 -38.99 3.51
N ASN A 9 13.69 -38.52 4.49
CA ASN A 9 14.18 -38.20 5.83
C ASN A 9 14.78 -39.41 6.53
N LYS A 10 14.12 -40.57 6.42
CA LYS A 10 14.63 -41.82 6.97
C LYS A 10 15.91 -42.29 6.27
N ALA A 11 15.99 -42.14 4.94
CA ALA A 11 17.19 -42.48 4.19
C ALA A 11 18.37 -41.55 4.52
N LEU A 12 18.12 -40.25 4.70
CA LEU A 12 19.13 -39.28 5.14
C LEU A 12 19.65 -39.62 6.53
N GLN A 13 18.75 -39.86 7.49
CA GLN A 13 19.12 -40.24 8.85
C GLN A 13 20.00 -41.50 8.87
N LEU A 14 19.62 -42.55 8.13
CA LEU A 14 20.42 -43.78 8.04
C LEU A 14 21.81 -43.52 7.41
N THR A 15 21.90 -42.63 6.44
CA THR A 15 23.17 -42.25 5.82
C THR A 15 24.07 -41.48 6.81
N GLU A 16 23.50 -40.62 7.64
CA GLU A 16 24.21 -39.90 8.71
C GLU A 16 24.68 -40.82 9.84
N GLU A 17 23.91 -41.88 10.12
CA GLU A 17 24.28 -42.95 11.06
C GLU A 17 25.37 -43.89 10.51
N GLY A 18 25.85 -43.66 9.28
CA GLY A 18 26.95 -44.41 8.67
C GLY A 18 26.52 -45.68 7.93
N PHE A 19 25.21 -45.90 7.72
CA PHE A 19 24.73 -46.99 6.89
C PHE A 19 24.95 -46.66 5.41
N ALA A 20 25.67 -47.53 4.70
CA ALA A 20 25.90 -47.38 3.27
C ALA A 20 24.60 -47.63 2.49
N GLY A 21 23.97 -46.54 2.03
CA GLY A 21 22.85 -46.56 1.11
C GLY A 21 23.28 -46.60 -0.36
N PRO A 22 22.35 -46.87 -1.30
CA PRO A 22 22.62 -46.82 -2.74
C PRO A 22 22.82 -45.39 -3.29
N LYS A 23 22.65 -44.36 -2.45
CA LYS A 23 22.71 -42.95 -2.78
C LYS A 23 23.51 -42.19 -1.74
N THR A 24 24.25 -41.17 -2.16
CA THR A 24 24.96 -40.28 -1.23
C THR A 24 23.98 -39.32 -0.55
N LYS A 25 24.41 -38.70 0.56
CA LYS A 25 23.64 -37.68 1.26
C LYS A 25 23.23 -36.54 0.33
N GLU A 26 24.18 -36.05 -0.47
CA GLU A 26 23.94 -34.95 -1.41
C GLU A 26 22.95 -35.33 -2.51
N GLU A 27 22.97 -36.59 -2.98
CA GLU A 27 21.97 -37.08 -3.93
C GLU A 27 20.57 -37.15 -3.32
N LEU A 28 20.45 -37.62 -2.07
CA LEU A 28 19.18 -37.70 -1.35
C LEU A 28 18.61 -36.31 -1.07
N GLU A 29 19.44 -35.36 -0.61
CA GLU A 29 19.03 -33.96 -0.40
C GLU A 29 18.56 -33.31 -1.71
N ARG A 30 19.26 -33.56 -2.82
CA ARG A 30 18.87 -33.07 -4.14
C ARG A 30 17.53 -33.65 -4.58
N MET A 31 17.35 -34.97 -4.49
CA MET A 31 16.08 -35.63 -4.83
C MET A 31 14.91 -35.15 -3.98
N MET A 32 15.16 -34.85 -2.71
CA MET A 32 14.17 -34.28 -1.80
C MET A 32 13.76 -32.86 -2.26
N LYS A 33 14.74 -31.99 -2.55
CA LYS A 33 14.47 -30.64 -3.10
C LYS A 33 13.72 -30.68 -4.42
N ASP A 34 14.08 -31.60 -5.32
CA ASP A 34 13.36 -31.78 -6.59
C ASP A 34 11.91 -32.20 -6.37
N SER A 35 11.66 -33.07 -5.38
CA SER A 35 10.30 -33.51 -5.03
C SER A 35 9.46 -32.36 -4.48
N TYR A 36 10.04 -31.52 -3.61
CA TYR A 36 9.41 -30.29 -3.13
C TYR A 36 9.09 -29.33 -4.28
N ALA A 37 10.02 -29.15 -5.23
CA ALA A 37 9.86 -28.26 -6.36
C ALA A 37 8.73 -28.70 -7.30
N LEU A 38 8.68 -29.98 -7.66
CA LEU A 38 7.64 -30.54 -8.52
C LEU A 38 6.26 -30.45 -7.87
N TRP A 39 6.16 -30.68 -6.56
CA TRP A 39 4.87 -30.59 -5.88
C TRP A 39 4.40 -29.14 -5.75
N ALA A 40 5.30 -28.21 -5.42
CA ALA A 40 4.98 -26.79 -5.40
C ALA A 40 4.46 -26.32 -6.76
N GLU A 41 5.12 -26.73 -7.86
CA GLU A 41 4.66 -26.43 -9.22
C GLU A 41 3.26 -26.99 -9.50
N GLY A 42 3.00 -28.24 -9.09
CA GLY A 42 1.69 -28.86 -9.18
C GLY A 42 0.61 -28.06 -8.43
N LEU A 43 0.89 -27.63 -7.19
CA LEU A 43 -0.02 -26.82 -6.39
C LEU A 43 -0.28 -25.44 -7.01
N LEU A 44 0.77 -24.78 -7.54
CA LEU A 44 0.61 -23.52 -8.28
C LEU A 44 -0.30 -23.68 -9.49
N SER A 45 -0.17 -24.80 -10.24
CA SER A 45 -1.03 -25.07 -11.40
C SER A 45 -2.51 -25.30 -11.04
N GLN A 46 -2.78 -25.73 -9.81
CA GLN A 46 -4.12 -25.95 -9.27
C GLN A 46 -4.71 -24.69 -8.60
N GLY A 47 -3.93 -23.61 -8.49
CA GLY A 47 -4.31 -22.40 -7.78
C GLY A 47 -4.21 -22.51 -6.26
N GLU A 48 -3.54 -23.54 -5.72
CA GLU A 48 -3.30 -23.70 -4.29
C GLU A 48 -2.02 -22.96 -3.85
N TYR A 49 -1.99 -21.64 -4.09
CA TYR A 49 -0.78 -20.83 -3.92
C TYR A 49 -0.22 -20.81 -2.50
N GLU A 50 -1.08 -20.68 -1.49
CA GLU A 50 -0.66 -20.67 -0.08
C GLU A 50 0.07 -21.97 0.31
N LYS A 51 -0.48 -23.12 -0.11
CA LYS A 51 0.16 -24.42 0.14
C LYS A 51 1.47 -24.55 -0.62
N ALA A 52 1.53 -24.07 -1.87
CA ALA A 52 2.75 -24.07 -2.65
C ALA A 52 3.86 -23.23 -1.98
N LEU A 53 3.53 -22.03 -1.50
CA LEU A 53 4.48 -21.15 -0.83
C LEU A 53 4.96 -21.72 0.50
N SER A 54 4.05 -22.30 1.31
CA SER A 54 4.40 -23.00 2.54
C SER A 54 5.38 -24.14 2.26
N LEU A 55 5.13 -24.88 1.19
CA LEU A 55 5.96 -26.00 0.79
C LEU A 55 7.37 -25.59 0.34
N ILE A 56 7.46 -24.49 -0.41
CA ILE A 56 8.76 -23.91 -0.82
C ILE A 56 9.54 -23.46 0.41
N ALA A 57 8.87 -22.80 1.37
CA ALA A 57 9.50 -22.34 2.60
C ALA A 57 10.04 -23.51 3.44
N GLU A 58 9.28 -24.60 3.55
CA GLU A 58 9.67 -25.80 4.29
C GLU A 58 10.83 -26.56 3.61
N GLY A 59 10.67 -26.87 2.32
CA GLY A 59 11.54 -27.82 1.62
C GLY A 59 12.73 -27.21 0.88
N LEU A 60 12.60 -25.97 0.41
CA LEU A 60 13.63 -25.29 -0.38
C LEU A 60 14.33 -24.17 0.41
N GLY A 61 13.63 -23.58 1.38
CA GLY A 61 14.18 -22.63 2.34
C GLY A 61 14.62 -21.30 1.73
N ALA A 62 15.35 -20.52 2.54
CA ALA A 62 15.78 -19.16 2.19
C ALA A 62 16.72 -19.09 0.96
N ASP A 63 17.52 -20.14 0.73
CA ASP A 63 18.45 -20.19 -0.41
C ASP A 63 17.72 -20.15 -1.74
N PHE A 64 16.56 -20.82 -1.84
CA PHE A 64 15.74 -20.77 -3.05
C PHE A 64 15.23 -19.34 -3.32
N TRP A 65 14.73 -18.64 -2.29
CA TRP A 65 14.26 -17.26 -2.42
C TRP A 65 15.38 -16.29 -2.80
N LYS A 66 16.56 -16.48 -2.19
CA LYS A 66 17.77 -15.73 -2.51
C LYS A 66 18.21 -15.95 -3.96
N LEU A 67 18.15 -17.19 -4.44
CA LEU A 67 18.43 -17.52 -5.83
C LEU A 67 17.32 -17.06 -6.78
N LEU A 68 16.06 -17.01 -6.35
CA LEU A 68 14.99 -16.45 -7.17
C LEU A 68 15.24 -14.95 -7.40
N GLY A 69 15.57 -14.22 -6.33
CA GLY A 69 16.05 -12.84 -6.41
C GLY A 69 15.02 -11.83 -6.92
N ILE A 70 13.72 -12.12 -6.76
CA ILE A 70 12.63 -11.20 -7.07
C ILE A 70 11.73 -11.00 -5.85
N ARG A 71 11.04 -9.86 -5.81
CA ARG A 71 9.95 -9.61 -4.87
C ARG A 71 8.65 -10.14 -5.48
N LEU A 72 8.00 -11.06 -4.78
CA LEU A 72 6.70 -11.60 -5.21
C LEU A 72 5.59 -10.62 -4.86
N PRO A 73 4.67 -10.29 -5.79
CA PRO A 73 3.64 -9.29 -5.54
C PRO A 73 2.78 -9.68 -4.33
N LEU A 74 2.69 -8.76 -3.37
CA LEU A 74 1.94 -8.97 -2.12
C LEU A 74 0.43 -8.78 -2.34
N CYS A 75 0.08 -7.94 -3.31
CA CYS A 75 -1.28 -7.44 -3.50
C CYS A 75 -1.78 -7.76 -4.91
N LYS A 76 -3.05 -8.15 -5.02
CA LYS A 76 -3.77 -8.20 -6.31
C LYS A 76 -4.38 -6.84 -6.69
N SER A 77 -4.57 -5.97 -5.70
CA SER A 77 -5.06 -4.61 -5.87
C SER A 77 -4.58 -3.74 -4.71
N ALA A 78 -4.28 -2.49 -4.99
CA ALA A 78 -3.85 -1.51 -4.00
C ALA A 78 -4.68 -0.23 -4.11
N ARG A 79 -5.08 0.32 -2.97
CA ARG A 79 -5.82 1.57 -2.90
C ARG A 79 -5.25 2.46 -1.81
N ALA A 80 -5.02 3.72 -2.12
CA ALA A 80 -4.83 4.76 -1.12
C ALA A 80 -6.09 5.62 -1.04
N LEU A 81 -6.51 5.98 0.16
CA LEU A 81 -7.54 6.98 0.42
C LEU A 81 -6.91 8.09 1.26
N VAL A 82 -6.85 9.29 0.70
CA VAL A 82 -6.41 10.50 1.38
C VAL A 82 -7.64 11.30 1.74
N ILE A 83 -7.82 11.63 3.02
CA ILE A 83 -8.90 12.49 3.50
C ILE A 83 -8.27 13.71 4.17
N MET A 84 -8.42 14.85 3.53
CA MET A 84 -7.92 16.14 4.01
C MET A 84 -9.04 16.91 4.70
N LYS A 85 -8.88 17.16 6.00
CA LYS A 85 -9.82 17.91 6.86
C LYS A 85 -9.10 19.13 7.45
N PRO A 86 -9.83 20.09 8.06
CA PRO A 86 -9.18 21.09 8.89
C PRO A 86 -8.39 20.44 10.01
N GLU A 87 -7.11 20.79 10.11
CA GLU A 87 -6.19 20.41 11.19
C GLU A 87 -5.83 18.90 11.25
N VAL A 88 -6.36 18.08 10.36
CA VAL A 88 -6.01 16.65 10.28
C VAL A 88 -6.06 16.13 8.86
N ARG A 89 -5.06 15.34 8.51
CA ARG A 89 -5.04 14.54 7.28
C ARG A 89 -5.06 13.07 7.67
N GLU A 90 -5.98 12.32 7.09
CA GLU A 90 -6.02 10.87 7.23
C GLU A 90 -5.54 10.24 5.92
N GLU A 91 -4.74 9.20 6.02
CA GLU A 91 -4.30 8.43 4.87
C GLU A 91 -4.44 6.93 5.17
N ILE A 92 -5.20 6.25 4.32
CA ILE A 92 -5.56 4.83 4.50
C ILE A 92 -5.07 4.07 3.27
N CYS A 93 -4.12 3.17 3.49
CA CYS A 93 -3.53 2.37 2.42
C CYS A 93 -3.99 0.93 2.56
N ILE A 94 -4.65 0.42 1.53
CA ILE A 94 -5.29 -0.88 1.51
C ILE A 94 -4.63 -1.72 0.41
N CYS A 95 -3.96 -2.78 0.83
CA CYS A 95 -3.47 -3.84 -0.04
C CYS A 95 -4.39 -5.06 0.12
N SER A 96 -5.09 -5.45 -0.94
CA SER A 96 -5.79 -6.75 -0.93
C SER A 96 -4.80 -7.85 -1.30
N GLN A 97 -4.63 -8.83 -0.42
CA GLN A 97 -3.61 -9.87 -0.58
C GLN A 97 -3.78 -10.60 -1.91
N GLY A 98 -2.65 -10.77 -2.60
CA GLY A 98 -2.54 -11.48 -3.86
C GLY A 98 -2.33 -12.99 -3.67
N PRO A 99 -2.39 -13.77 -4.76
CA PRO A 99 -2.16 -15.22 -4.70
C PRO A 99 -0.76 -15.58 -4.19
N LEU A 100 0.24 -14.76 -4.52
CA LEU A 100 1.63 -14.96 -4.11
C LEU A 100 2.00 -14.27 -2.80
N PHE A 101 1.01 -13.89 -1.98
CA PHE A 101 1.25 -13.25 -0.70
C PHE A 101 2.12 -14.13 0.20
N ASN A 102 3.26 -13.59 0.62
CA ASN A 102 4.16 -14.22 1.56
C ASN A 102 4.12 -13.46 2.90
N PRO A 103 3.61 -14.06 3.99
CA PRO A 103 3.54 -13.40 5.31
C PRO A 103 4.92 -13.18 5.96
N LEU A 104 5.97 -13.77 5.40
CA LEU A 104 7.36 -13.65 5.85
C LEU A 104 8.16 -12.59 5.05
N ASP A 105 7.51 -11.83 4.18
CA ASP A 105 8.16 -10.74 3.44
C ASP A 105 8.69 -9.67 4.43
N GLU A 106 9.93 -9.21 4.19
CA GLU A 106 10.64 -8.28 5.07
C GLU A 106 9.91 -6.93 5.19
N ASP A 107 9.27 -6.47 4.12
CA ASP A 107 8.50 -5.22 4.11
C ASP A 107 7.28 -5.31 5.04
N ILE A 108 6.66 -6.51 5.13
CA ILE A 108 5.55 -6.78 6.05
C ILE A 108 6.05 -6.82 7.49
N ALA A 109 7.20 -7.45 7.74
CA ALA A 109 7.81 -7.46 9.07
C ALA A 109 8.16 -6.04 9.54
N ALA A 110 8.70 -5.20 8.64
CA ALA A 110 9.00 -3.80 8.91
C ALA A 110 7.73 -3.01 9.27
N LEU A 111 6.66 -3.15 8.48
CA LEU A 111 5.36 -2.50 8.77
C LEU A 111 4.77 -2.92 10.13
N ARG A 112 4.84 -4.20 10.48
CA ARG A 112 4.38 -4.70 11.79
C ARG A 112 5.19 -4.10 12.96
N SER A 113 6.46 -3.76 12.73
CA SER A 113 7.34 -3.21 13.76
C SER A 113 7.18 -1.70 13.98
N ALA A 114 6.63 -0.95 13.00
CA ALA A 114 6.37 0.49 13.06
C ALA A 114 5.11 0.86 13.89
N PHE A 115 4.69 -0.04 14.79
CA PHE A 115 3.38 -0.04 15.45
C PHE A 115 3.03 1.18 16.35
N PRO A 116 3.96 2.04 16.82
CA PRO A 116 3.56 3.31 17.44
C PRO A 116 3.29 4.44 16.43
N GLU A 117 3.93 4.44 15.28
CA GLU A 117 3.80 5.53 14.29
C GLU A 117 2.74 5.25 13.22
N LEU A 118 2.39 3.97 13.02
CA LEU A 118 1.49 3.48 12.00
C LEU A 118 0.52 2.46 12.60
N GLU A 119 -0.79 2.62 12.38
CA GLU A 119 -1.73 1.59 12.74
C GLU A 119 -1.87 0.58 11.60
N PHE A 120 -1.08 -0.50 11.69
CA PHE A 120 -1.10 -1.61 10.75
C PHE A 120 -2.06 -2.71 11.20
N ARG A 121 -3.00 -3.10 10.33
CA ARG A 121 -4.00 -4.14 10.60
C ARG A 121 -4.08 -5.14 9.47
N GLU A 122 -4.27 -6.41 9.82
CA GLU A 122 -4.59 -7.48 8.87
C GLU A 122 -6.07 -7.82 8.99
N GLU A 123 -6.86 -7.44 7.98
CA GLU A 123 -8.31 -7.53 8.00
C GLU A 123 -8.81 -8.36 6.83
N ALA A 124 -9.28 -9.59 7.10
CA ALA A 124 -10.00 -10.44 6.14
C ALA A 124 -9.31 -10.56 4.76
N GLY A 125 -8.00 -10.84 4.73
CA GLY A 125 -7.21 -10.95 3.49
C GLY A 125 -6.77 -9.61 2.91
N ARG A 126 -6.70 -8.56 3.74
CA ARG A 126 -6.20 -7.24 3.39
C ARG A 126 -5.17 -6.80 4.41
N LEU A 127 -4.15 -6.10 3.93
CA LEU A 127 -3.25 -5.32 4.76
C LEU A 127 -3.75 -3.89 4.72
N VAL A 128 -4.03 -3.32 5.87
CA VAL A 128 -4.50 -1.95 5.99
C VAL A 128 -3.55 -1.15 6.86
N LEU A 129 -3.12 -0.03 6.33
CA LEU A 129 -2.27 0.93 7.01
C LEU A 129 -3.07 2.21 7.20
N TYR A 130 -3.34 2.55 8.45
CA TYR A 130 -4.02 3.79 8.82
C TYR A 130 -3.00 4.79 9.37
N MET A 131 -3.06 6.02 8.84
CA MET A 131 -2.22 7.14 9.26
C MET A 131 -3.10 8.35 9.53
N GLU A 132 -2.97 8.90 10.72
CA GLU A 132 -3.55 10.19 11.07
C GLU A 132 -2.41 11.19 11.27
N LEU A 133 -2.50 12.32 10.58
CA LEU A 133 -1.52 13.39 10.60
C LEU A 133 -2.21 14.67 11.08
N PRO A 134 -2.25 14.89 12.40
CA PRO A 134 -2.70 16.18 12.93
C PRO A 134 -1.69 17.27 12.55
N PHE A 135 -2.17 18.47 12.22
CA PHE A 135 -1.31 19.59 11.84
C PHE A 135 -1.95 20.94 12.19
N SER A 136 -1.11 21.92 12.51
CA SER A 136 -1.54 23.32 12.76
C SER A 136 -1.29 24.24 11.57
N ASP A 137 -0.31 23.90 10.73
CA ASP A 137 0.16 24.69 9.61
C ASP A 137 0.74 23.78 8.51
N THR A 138 1.13 24.41 7.41
CA THR A 138 1.68 23.71 6.23
C THR A 138 3.02 23.02 6.53
N GLU A 139 3.87 23.61 7.36
CA GLU A 139 5.21 23.07 7.64
C GLU A 139 5.10 21.79 8.49
N GLY A 140 4.27 21.83 9.54
CA GLY A 140 3.96 20.67 10.38
C GLY A 140 3.33 19.53 9.59
N LEU A 141 2.39 19.85 8.68
CA LEU A 141 1.78 18.84 7.79
C LEU A 141 2.83 18.18 6.89
N GLN A 142 3.66 18.98 6.20
CA GLN A 142 4.71 18.42 5.34
C GLN A 142 5.74 17.61 6.12
N ALA A 143 6.10 18.04 7.33
CA ALA A 143 7.02 17.29 8.19
C ALA A 143 6.43 15.94 8.59
N GLY A 144 5.18 15.92 9.07
CA GLY A 144 4.47 14.69 9.41
C GLY A 144 4.31 13.74 8.22
N MET A 145 3.99 14.28 7.04
CA MET A 145 3.89 13.48 5.82
C MET A 145 5.22 12.82 5.44
N ARG A 146 6.34 13.55 5.52
CA ARG A 146 7.69 12.99 5.27
C ARG A 146 8.06 11.94 6.31
N GLU A 147 7.73 12.18 7.58
CA GLU A 147 7.94 11.21 8.66
C GLU A 147 7.19 9.91 8.36
N LYS A 148 5.88 9.97 8.10
CA LYS A 148 5.07 8.78 7.78
C LYS A 148 5.53 8.07 6.50
N ALA A 149 5.91 8.82 5.47
CA ALA A 149 6.43 8.25 4.23
C ALA A 149 7.69 7.41 4.43
N ALA A 150 8.51 7.72 5.44
CA ALA A 150 9.73 6.95 5.74
C ALA A 150 9.45 5.54 6.29
N TYR A 151 8.26 5.31 6.84
CA TYR A 151 7.85 4.01 7.36
C TYR A 151 7.12 3.14 6.30
N VAL A 152 6.69 3.73 5.19
CA VAL A 152 6.00 3.00 4.12
C VAL A 152 7.03 2.37 3.17
N PRO A 153 6.95 1.04 2.91
CA PRO A 153 7.89 0.39 2.00
C PRO A 153 7.90 0.99 0.60
N VAL A 154 9.10 1.19 0.05
CA VAL A 154 9.29 1.69 -1.31
C VAL A 154 9.09 0.54 -2.30
N ARG A 155 7.82 0.30 -2.64
CA ARG A 155 7.37 -0.81 -3.47
C ARG A 155 6.17 -0.43 -4.31
N GLY A 156 5.99 -1.08 -5.46
CA GLY A 156 4.93 -0.75 -6.40
C GLY A 156 3.51 -0.83 -5.81
N GLU A 157 3.24 -1.81 -4.94
CA GLU A 157 1.96 -1.96 -4.25
C GLU A 157 1.63 -0.77 -3.32
N PHE A 158 2.65 -0.13 -2.75
CA PHE A 158 2.49 1.01 -1.84
C PHE A 158 2.71 2.35 -2.55
N GLY A 159 2.95 2.35 -3.86
CA GLY A 159 3.21 3.57 -4.63
C GLY A 159 2.08 4.60 -4.52
N ALA A 160 0.82 4.16 -4.51
CA ALA A 160 -0.33 5.05 -4.31
C ALA A 160 -0.32 5.72 -2.92
N CYS A 161 0.05 4.98 -1.89
CA CYS A 161 0.20 5.47 -0.52
C CYS A 161 1.34 6.50 -0.45
N LEU A 162 2.49 6.18 -1.04
CA LEU A 162 3.63 7.09 -1.07
C LEU A 162 3.31 8.37 -1.86
N ALA A 163 2.53 8.29 -2.94
CA ALA A 163 2.15 9.45 -3.73
C ALA A 163 1.26 10.43 -2.93
N GLY A 164 0.35 9.93 -2.09
CA GLY A 164 -0.39 10.77 -1.15
C GLY A 164 0.55 11.48 -0.20
N LEU A 165 1.44 10.74 0.48
CA LEU A 165 2.38 11.29 1.46
C LEU A 165 3.48 12.19 0.88
N LYS A 166 3.86 12.04 -0.39
CA LYS A 166 4.94 12.81 -1.02
C LYS A 166 4.46 14.05 -1.79
N GLY A 167 3.22 14.48 -1.57
CA GLY A 167 2.60 15.64 -2.25
C GLY A 167 3.60 16.79 -2.47
N ALA A 168 3.76 17.21 -3.73
CA ALA A 168 4.89 18.02 -4.16
C ALA A 168 4.83 19.47 -3.62
N GLN A 169 3.62 19.99 -3.46
CA GLN A 169 3.35 21.33 -2.94
C GLN A 169 2.04 21.28 -2.18
N ILE A 170 2.08 21.67 -0.90
CA ILE A 170 0.89 21.84 -0.08
C ILE A 170 0.88 23.27 0.41
N ARG A 171 -0.28 23.91 0.34
CA ARG A 171 -0.56 25.22 0.89
C ARG A 171 -1.82 25.10 1.75
N TRP A 172 -1.67 25.43 3.01
CA TRP A 172 -2.75 25.50 3.98
C TRP A 172 -2.59 26.77 4.81
N GLU A 173 -3.40 27.77 4.51
CA GLU A 173 -3.28 29.11 5.11
C GLU A 173 -4.64 29.65 5.55
N TRP A 174 -4.73 30.04 6.81
CA TRP A 174 -5.83 30.82 7.33
C TRP A 174 -5.50 32.32 7.26
N ARG A 175 -6.40 33.09 6.66
CA ARG A 175 -6.33 34.55 6.63
C ARG A 175 -7.52 35.13 7.39
N SER A 176 -7.23 35.91 8.43
CA SER A 176 -8.27 36.68 9.14
C SER A 176 -8.79 37.80 8.26
N GLU A 177 -10.11 37.95 8.22
CA GLU A 177 -10.85 39.03 7.56
C GLU A 177 -11.75 39.74 8.57
N LEU A 178 -12.35 40.87 8.16
CA LEU A 178 -13.15 41.72 9.05
C LEU A 178 -14.34 40.98 9.71
N TRP A 179 -14.94 40.04 8.98
CA TRP A 179 -16.17 39.34 9.39
C TRP A 179 -16.03 37.82 9.40
N GLY A 180 -14.81 37.30 9.35
CA GLY A 180 -14.58 35.86 9.27
C GLY A 180 -13.12 35.54 9.03
N ARG A 181 -12.86 34.27 8.72
CA ARG A 181 -11.55 33.80 8.28
C ARG A 181 -11.70 33.07 6.94
N ARG A 182 -10.67 33.17 6.11
CA ARG A 182 -10.59 32.46 4.84
C ARG A 182 -9.50 31.41 4.90
N LEU A 183 -9.85 30.17 4.58
CA LEU A 183 -8.91 29.09 4.37
C LEU A 183 -8.56 29.02 2.88
N THR A 184 -7.28 29.04 2.56
CA THR A 184 -6.78 28.71 1.22
C THR A 184 -6.09 27.35 1.29
N PHE A 185 -6.57 26.42 0.48
CA PHE A 185 -6.00 25.10 0.30
C PHE A 185 -5.46 24.94 -1.13
N GLY A 186 -4.24 24.45 -1.24
CA GLY A 186 -3.66 24.01 -2.50
C GLY A 186 -2.85 22.73 -2.31
N GLU A 187 -3.02 21.74 -3.16
CA GLU A 187 -2.17 20.54 -3.16
C GLU A 187 -1.96 19.99 -4.57
N GLN A 188 -0.75 19.54 -4.86
CA GLN A 188 -0.44 18.76 -6.05
C GLN A 188 -0.06 17.33 -5.66
N VAL A 189 -0.78 16.35 -6.23
CA VAL A 189 -0.52 14.92 -6.05
C VAL A 189 -0.07 14.33 -7.38
N ASP A 190 1.07 13.65 -7.38
CA ASP A 190 1.69 13.03 -8.55
C ASP A 190 1.89 11.53 -8.34
N MET A 191 1.23 10.72 -9.18
CA MET A 191 1.31 9.26 -9.18
C MET A 191 2.38 8.71 -10.14
N SER A 192 3.25 9.56 -10.68
CA SER A 192 4.33 9.16 -11.62
C SER A 192 5.35 8.26 -10.93
N GLU A 193 5.72 8.53 -9.68
CA GLU A 193 6.61 7.65 -8.91
C GLU A 193 5.97 6.29 -8.66
N ALA A 194 4.66 6.26 -8.34
CA ALA A 194 3.91 5.00 -8.18
C ALA A 194 3.94 4.15 -9.46
N LYS A 195 3.74 4.79 -10.61
CA LYS A 195 3.87 4.12 -11.92
C LYS A 195 5.30 3.63 -12.17
N ALA A 196 6.31 4.44 -11.87
CA ALA A 196 7.70 4.06 -12.05
C ALA A 196 8.10 2.85 -11.19
N LEU A 197 7.64 2.78 -9.94
CA LEU A 197 7.86 1.62 -9.06
C LEU A 197 7.21 0.35 -9.60
N LEU A 198 5.96 0.44 -10.08
CA LEU A 198 5.26 -0.68 -10.72
C LEU A 198 6.01 -1.19 -11.97
N ASP A 199 6.40 -0.27 -12.85
CA ASP A 199 7.13 -0.61 -14.08
C ASP A 199 8.53 -1.19 -13.77
N LEU A 200 9.20 -0.71 -12.73
CA LEU A 200 10.52 -1.17 -12.30
C LEU A 200 10.46 -2.63 -11.80
N GLU A 201 9.48 -2.97 -10.96
CA GLU A 201 9.31 -4.32 -10.42
C GLU A 201 8.91 -5.31 -11.54
N GLU A 202 8.00 -4.92 -12.44
CA GLU A 202 7.64 -5.74 -13.61
C GLU A 202 8.87 -5.99 -14.51
N ALA A 203 9.68 -4.96 -14.77
CA ALA A 203 10.90 -5.07 -15.56
C ALA A 203 11.97 -5.94 -14.88
N ALA A 204 12.10 -5.86 -13.55
CA ALA A 204 13.02 -6.68 -12.77
C ALA A 204 12.65 -8.16 -12.87
N ILE A 205 11.37 -8.50 -12.74
CA ILE A 205 10.88 -9.88 -12.89
C ILE A 205 11.12 -10.39 -14.30
N LYS A 206 10.80 -9.60 -15.32
CA LYS A 206 11.02 -9.98 -16.73
C LYS A 206 12.50 -10.23 -17.02
N ARG A 207 13.39 -9.38 -16.49
CA ARG A 207 14.85 -9.58 -16.61
C ARG A 207 15.25 -10.89 -15.93
N ARG A 208 14.78 -11.12 -14.71
CA ARG A 208 15.13 -12.30 -13.94
C ARG A 208 14.61 -13.59 -14.56
N GLU A 209 13.40 -13.57 -15.13
CA GLU A 209 12.85 -14.67 -15.93
C GLU A 209 13.78 -15.02 -17.09
N GLY A 210 14.25 -14.02 -17.84
CA GLY A 210 15.20 -14.22 -18.96
C GLY A 210 16.56 -14.77 -18.51
N GLU A 211 17.09 -14.31 -17.38
CA GLU A 211 18.33 -14.82 -16.80
C GLU A 211 18.20 -16.30 -16.40
N ILE A 212 17.09 -16.67 -15.75
CA ILE A 212 16.81 -18.06 -15.36
C ILE A 212 16.58 -18.94 -16.60
N GLN A 213 15.98 -18.43 -17.68
CA GLN A 213 15.82 -19.20 -18.93
C GLN A 213 17.14 -19.42 -19.67
N GLY A 214 18.03 -18.41 -19.67
CA GLY A 214 19.28 -18.44 -20.43
C GLY A 214 20.48 -19.07 -19.71
N SER A 215 20.36 -19.38 -18.42
CA SER A 215 21.47 -19.84 -17.57
C SER A 215 21.05 -20.94 -16.59
N GLU A 216 21.97 -21.83 -16.22
CA GLU A 216 21.78 -22.82 -15.16
C GLU A 216 21.96 -22.18 -13.76
N ILE A 217 21.04 -21.29 -13.37
CA ILE A 217 21.05 -20.63 -12.05
C ILE A 217 20.69 -21.63 -10.94
N PHE A 218 19.78 -22.55 -11.24
CA PHE A 218 19.33 -23.58 -10.32
C PHE A 218 20.03 -24.91 -10.64
N GLN A 219 20.28 -25.70 -9.61
CA GLN A 219 21.07 -26.93 -9.71
C GLN A 219 20.39 -28.04 -10.51
N THR A 220 19.07 -27.97 -10.67
CA THR A 220 18.25 -29.01 -11.29
C THR A 220 17.11 -28.40 -12.11
N GLU A 221 16.65 -29.14 -13.12
CA GLU A 221 15.54 -28.73 -13.97
C GLU A 221 14.23 -28.46 -13.18
N PRO A 222 13.82 -29.28 -12.19
CA PRO A 222 12.60 -29.01 -11.42
C PRO A 222 12.64 -27.68 -10.66
N LEU A 223 13.77 -27.34 -10.04
CA LEU A 223 13.95 -26.07 -9.33
C LEU A 223 13.88 -24.89 -10.30
N GLN A 224 14.50 -25.03 -11.47
CA GLN A 224 14.47 -24.00 -12.51
C GLN A 224 13.05 -23.80 -13.05
N ARG A 225 12.31 -24.87 -13.32
CA ARG A 225 10.90 -24.79 -13.76
C ARG A 225 10.01 -24.12 -12.73
N LEU A 226 10.13 -24.50 -11.45
CA LEU A 226 9.39 -23.84 -10.38
C LEU A 226 9.68 -22.33 -10.33
N ALA A 227 10.95 -21.94 -10.40
CA ALA A 227 11.34 -20.53 -10.39
C ALA A 227 10.75 -19.76 -11.58
N LEU A 228 10.79 -20.33 -12.79
CA LEU A 228 10.17 -19.73 -13.97
C LEU A 228 8.65 -19.61 -13.84
N THR A 229 7.99 -20.62 -13.26
CA THR A 229 6.55 -20.58 -12.98
C THR A 229 6.20 -19.45 -12.02
N LEU A 230 6.98 -19.26 -10.94
CA LEU A 230 6.80 -18.15 -10.01
C LEU A 230 7.01 -16.79 -10.69
N CYS A 231 8.06 -16.63 -11.51
CA CYS A 231 8.30 -15.40 -12.28
C CYS A 231 7.11 -15.07 -13.18
N ARG A 232 6.56 -16.06 -13.89
CA ARG A 232 5.41 -15.88 -14.78
C ARG A 232 4.17 -15.43 -14.02
N ILE A 233 3.82 -16.12 -12.92
CA ILE A 233 2.66 -15.75 -12.09
C ILE A 233 2.88 -14.35 -11.51
N ALA A 234 4.07 -14.06 -10.99
CA ALA A 234 4.40 -12.75 -10.43
C ALA A 234 4.22 -11.64 -11.49
N ARG A 235 4.71 -11.84 -12.72
CA ARG A 235 4.54 -10.88 -13.82
C ARG A 235 3.07 -10.64 -14.15
N GLU A 236 2.26 -11.68 -14.19
CA GLU A 236 0.81 -11.56 -14.42
C GLU A 236 0.12 -10.76 -13.30
N GLU A 237 0.47 -11.04 -12.04
CA GLU A 237 -0.09 -10.33 -10.88
C GLU A 237 0.35 -8.86 -10.83
N TRP A 238 1.61 -8.55 -11.14
CA TRP A 238 2.08 -7.15 -11.23
C TRP A 238 1.37 -6.37 -12.33
N SER A 239 1.13 -7.00 -13.49
CA SER A 239 0.34 -6.36 -14.55
C SER A 239 -1.09 -6.07 -14.08
N ARG A 240 -1.74 -6.99 -13.37
CA ARG A 240 -3.08 -6.78 -12.80
C ARG A 240 -3.08 -5.68 -11.75
N LEU A 241 -2.08 -5.66 -10.88
CA LEU A 241 -1.93 -4.66 -9.84
C LEU A 241 -1.82 -3.26 -10.45
N ARG A 242 -1.07 -3.08 -11.54
CA ARG A 242 -0.96 -1.79 -12.23
C ARG A 242 -2.33 -1.23 -12.62
N ASP A 243 -3.23 -2.10 -13.12
CA ASP A 243 -4.56 -1.70 -13.55
C ASP A 243 -5.54 -1.49 -12.36
N ASN A 244 -5.26 -2.13 -11.23
CA ASN A 244 -6.07 -2.10 -10.01
C ASN A 244 -5.47 -1.25 -8.88
N THR A 245 -4.45 -0.45 -9.18
CA THR A 245 -3.88 0.52 -8.23
C THR A 245 -4.59 1.85 -8.40
N THR A 246 -5.07 2.44 -7.30
CA THR A 246 -5.77 3.73 -7.34
C THR A 246 -5.47 4.58 -6.12
N LEU A 247 -5.47 5.90 -6.30
CA LEU A 247 -5.53 6.88 -5.23
C LEU A 247 -6.88 7.59 -5.29
N GLU A 248 -7.62 7.56 -4.20
CA GLU A 248 -8.80 8.39 -3.99
C GLU A 248 -8.41 9.52 -3.05
N TYR A 249 -8.62 10.75 -3.49
CA TYR A 249 -8.37 11.94 -2.70
C TYR A 249 -9.70 12.57 -2.34
N GLU A 250 -9.91 12.88 -1.08
CA GLU A 250 -11.09 13.51 -0.55
C GLU A 250 -10.72 14.78 0.23
N LEU A 251 -11.32 15.91 -0.14
CA LEU A 251 -11.22 17.15 0.61
C LEU A 251 -12.54 17.41 1.33
N VAL A 252 -12.47 17.51 2.65
CA VAL A 252 -13.60 17.80 3.55
C VAL A 252 -13.31 19.14 4.22
N LEU A 253 -14.05 20.18 3.85
CA LEU A 253 -13.82 21.53 4.39
C LEU A 253 -14.78 21.87 5.54
N GLU A 254 -16.02 21.39 5.45
CA GLU A 254 -17.07 21.47 6.47
C GLU A 254 -17.94 20.20 6.40
N SER A 255 -18.81 19.96 7.40
CA SER A 255 -19.60 18.72 7.56
C SER A 255 -20.45 18.29 6.36
N GLU A 256 -20.65 19.15 5.36
CA GLU A 256 -21.44 18.85 4.15
C GLU A 256 -20.69 19.12 2.83
N VAL A 257 -19.48 19.70 2.85
CA VAL A 257 -18.72 20.01 1.64
C VAL A 257 -17.60 18.97 1.46
N ARG A 258 -17.92 17.92 0.68
CA ARG A 258 -17.00 16.86 0.28
C ARG A 258 -16.74 16.93 -1.22
N GLN A 259 -15.46 16.89 -1.61
CA GLN A 259 -15.06 16.73 -3.00
C GLN A 259 -14.08 15.57 -3.11
N SER A 260 -14.26 14.73 -4.12
CA SER A 260 -13.41 13.58 -4.34
C SER A 260 -12.84 13.52 -5.76
N TRP A 261 -11.61 13.03 -5.85
CA TRP A 261 -10.88 12.79 -7.08
C TRP A 261 -10.30 11.39 -7.07
N PHE A 262 -10.18 10.81 -8.27
CA PHE A 262 -9.64 9.47 -8.46
C PHE A 262 -8.46 9.55 -9.42
N LEU A 263 -7.32 9.03 -9.00
CA LEU A 263 -6.11 8.93 -9.79
C LEU A 263 -5.73 7.48 -10.04
N LYS A 264 -5.31 7.23 -11.27
CA LYS A 264 -4.58 6.04 -11.67
C LYS A 264 -3.07 6.31 -11.64
N PRO A 265 -2.23 5.26 -11.59
CA PRO A 265 -0.77 5.40 -11.69
C PRO A 265 -0.35 6.25 -12.89
N GLY A 266 0.57 7.19 -12.66
CA GLY A 266 1.04 8.16 -13.66
C GLY A 266 0.16 9.39 -13.87
N GLY A 267 -1.00 9.48 -13.19
CA GLY A 267 -1.83 10.68 -13.19
C GLY A 267 -1.27 11.78 -12.29
N VAL A 268 -1.63 13.02 -12.59
CA VAL A 268 -1.34 14.19 -11.75
C VAL A 268 -2.63 14.97 -11.54
N ILE A 269 -2.85 15.43 -10.31
CA ILE A 269 -3.90 16.41 -10.00
C ILE A 269 -3.30 17.62 -9.31
N SER A 270 -3.89 18.78 -9.59
CA SER A 270 -3.66 20.01 -8.84
C SER A 270 -5.00 20.46 -8.28
N LEU A 271 -5.07 20.61 -6.97
CA LEU A 271 -6.24 20.99 -6.21
C LEU A 271 -6.03 22.41 -5.69
N GLU A 272 -6.99 23.29 -5.92
CA GLU A 272 -7.01 24.63 -5.32
C GLU A 272 -8.42 24.96 -4.86
N ARG A 273 -8.57 25.38 -3.60
CA ARG A 273 -9.85 25.76 -3.00
C ARG A 273 -9.68 26.90 -2.00
N GLU A 274 -10.69 27.75 -1.95
CA GLU A 274 -10.87 28.73 -0.90
C GLU A 274 -12.20 28.45 -0.17
N LEU A 275 -12.18 28.51 1.16
CA LEU A 275 -13.36 28.47 2.01
C LEU A 275 -13.42 29.76 2.83
N TRP A 276 -14.60 30.36 2.93
CA TRP A 276 -14.85 31.48 3.84
C TRP A 276 -15.72 31.02 5.00
N GLU A 277 -15.23 31.19 6.22
CA GLU A 277 -15.93 30.83 7.45
C GLU A 277 -16.24 32.13 8.25
N PRO A 278 -17.53 32.46 8.46
CA PRO A 278 -17.91 33.61 9.27
C PRO A 278 -17.56 33.35 10.74
N TYR A 279 -17.07 34.37 11.45
CA TYR A 279 -16.86 34.24 12.88
C TYR A 279 -18.19 33.97 13.63
N PRO A 280 -18.17 33.24 14.77
CA PRO A 280 -19.39 32.86 15.49
C PRO A 280 -20.31 34.05 15.87
N TRP A 281 -19.74 35.24 16.07
CA TRP A 281 -20.45 36.46 16.45
C TRP A 281 -21.10 37.20 15.27
N VAL A 282 -20.80 36.84 14.02
CA VAL A 282 -21.30 37.55 12.82
C VAL A 282 -22.79 37.30 12.60
N LYS A 283 -23.24 36.05 12.74
CA LYS A 283 -24.66 35.68 12.65
C LYS A 283 -25.53 36.41 13.68
N PRO A 284 -25.21 36.42 14.99
CA PRO A 284 -26.00 37.15 15.99
C PRO A 284 -25.95 38.68 15.79
N MET A 285 -24.81 39.24 15.35
CA MET A 285 -24.73 40.67 15.02
C MET A 285 -25.67 41.07 13.88
N PHE A 286 -25.73 40.27 12.80
CA PHE A 286 -26.71 40.48 11.73
C PHE A 286 -28.15 40.42 12.23
N GLY A 287 -28.47 39.42 13.07
CA GLY A 287 -29.79 39.30 13.69
C GLY A 287 -30.16 40.53 14.53
N LEU A 288 -29.21 41.04 15.32
CA LEU A 288 -29.41 42.23 16.16
C LEU A 288 -29.57 43.51 15.33
N LEU A 289 -28.84 43.62 14.21
CA LEU A 289 -28.96 44.74 13.27
C LEU A 289 -30.33 44.75 12.56
N VAL A 290 -30.81 43.59 12.11
CA VAL A 290 -32.14 43.45 11.52
C VAL A 290 -33.23 43.78 12.55
N PHE A 291 -33.10 43.25 13.78
CA PHE A 291 -34.05 43.52 14.85
C PHE A 291 -34.13 45.02 15.19
N THR A 292 -32.98 45.69 15.32
CA THR A 292 -32.92 47.13 15.62
C THR A 292 -33.50 47.99 14.49
N LEU A 293 -33.24 47.65 13.22
CA LEU A 293 -33.85 48.30 12.06
C LEU A 293 -35.38 48.17 12.05
N VAL A 294 -35.90 46.96 12.30
CA VAL A 294 -37.35 46.72 12.38
C VAL A 294 -37.96 47.54 13.52
N LEU A 295 -37.33 47.57 14.69
CA LEU A 295 -37.80 48.37 15.83
C LEU A 295 -37.84 49.86 15.50
N LEU A 296 -36.78 50.38 14.87
CA LEU A 296 -36.71 51.79 14.41
C LEU A 296 -37.81 52.11 13.40
N PHE A 297 -38.06 51.22 12.45
CA PHE A 297 -39.11 51.37 11.46
C PHE A 297 -40.51 51.43 12.11
N VAL A 298 -40.78 50.52 13.06
CA VAL A 298 -42.04 50.52 13.84
C VAL A 298 -42.19 51.82 14.64
N LEU A 299 -41.12 52.30 15.30
CA LEU A 299 -41.14 53.56 16.06
C LEU A 299 -41.35 54.79 15.15
N LEU A 300 -40.74 54.81 13.96
CA LEU A 300 -40.93 55.88 12.97
C LEU A 300 -42.36 55.89 12.43
N LEU A 301 -42.92 54.74 12.06
CA LEU A 301 -44.33 54.62 11.65
C LEU A 301 -45.28 55.08 12.76
N PHE A 302 -45.01 54.70 14.01
CA PHE A 302 -45.80 55.13 15.15
C PHE A 302 -45.75 56.66 15.35
N ARG A 303 -44.60 57.30 15.11
CA ARG A 303 -44.48 58.77 15.15
C ARG A 303 -45.13 59.49 13.96
N LEU A 304 -45.19 58.85 12.79
CA LEU A 304 -45.82 59.41 11.59
C LEU A 304 -47.36 59.29 11.58
N HIS A 305 -47.93 58.43 12.43
CA HIS A 305 -49.38 58.26 12.62
C HIS A 305 -49.93 58.91 13.89
N ARG A 306 -49.13 59.77 14.52
CA ARG A 306 -49.49 60.56 15.70
C ARG A 306 -49.37 62.04 15.38
#